data_AF-A0A915AAG1-F1
#
_entry.id   AF-A0A915AAG1-F1
#
_cell.length_a   1.000
_cell.length_b   1.000
_cell.length_c   1.000
_cell.angle_alpha   90.00
_cell.angle_beta   90.00
_cell.angle_gamma   90.00
#
_symmetry.space_group_name_H-M   'P 1'
#
loop_
_entity.id
_entity.type
_entity.pdbx_description
1 polymer ?
#
loop_
_entity_poly.entity_id
_entity_poly.type
_entity_poly.pdbx_seq_one_letter_code
_entity_poly.pdbx_strand_id
1 'polypeptide(L)'
;SGPPGPKGKPGICPRCPVAQNFEVQRKMECPKVEPMECPKKMTLDGEGGPRFLDKPVPFFVEMLLHNDTDLAAEIEGCMRICLSNITTLPPEISTFPTSTEIPYIEGATAHCYLESVGKPVFHAHSNTYFGSWMRDAYPRTGEDMMKRWLTNHFQGDTIEEYMDEADMRRERVYATHHLPYLYDGTNSAFFNGSFYFHRAGTPKIGKYELHSKRYNEVLIDENAAHKGSKYLFNLSMNYFDLAVDENALWVLFHYEDADHLSVSKLDINNLTIYETWNLTLINHTEVANGFVVCGVLYLVSSSYELKSDISIAYDFYRNKYRAPNIRWVNLYRNANMMAYNPYDKRIYIYDHGYLLTIPARITWRAK
;
A
#
# COMPACT_ATOMS: atom_id res chain seq x y z
N SER A 1 54.88 -5.09 -4.31
CA SER A 1 54.26 -6.41 -4.05
C SER A 1 55.21 -7.22 -3.19
N GLY A 2 54.89 -7.40 -1.90
CA GLY A 2 55.69 -8.22 -0.98
C GLY A 2 55.32 -9.71 -1.07
N PRO A 3 56.21 -10.63 -0.65
CA PRO A 3 55.95 -12.06 -0.76
C PRO A 3 54.83 -12.51 0.20
N PRO A 4 54.07 -13.57 -0.14
CA PRO A 4 52.98 -14.07 0.71
C PRO A 4 53.51 -14.58 2.05
N GLY A 5 52.83 -14.23 3.14
CA GLY A 5 53.13 -14.75 4.48
C GLY A 5 52.86 -16.26 4.59
N PRO A 6 53.51 -16.97 5.53
CA PRO A 6 53.37 -18.40 5.69
C PRO A 6 51.94 -18.81 6.12
N LYS A 7 51.51 -20.01 5.68
CA LYS A 7 50.20 -20.58 6.06
C LYS A 7 50.11 -20.81 7.57
N GLY A 8 49.00 -20.37 8.17
CA GLY A 8 48.68 -20.62 9.57
C GLY A 8 48.49 -22.11 9.89
N LYS A 9 48.85 -22.52 11.10
CA LYS A 9 48.69 -23.91 11.57
C LYS A 9 47.21 -24.26 11.77
N PRO A 10 46.81 -25.53 11.58
CA PRO A 10 45.45 -25.98 11.92
C PRO A 10 45.20 -25.82 13.43
N GLY A 11 44.05 -25.24 13.78
CA GLY A 11 43.63 -25.09 15.16
C GLY A 11 43.25 -26.43 15.77
N ILE A 12 44.14 -27.01 16.59
CA ILE A 12 43.81 -28.16 17.43
C ILE A 12 43.36 -27.59 18.78
N CYS A 13 42.06 -27.65 19.03
CA CYS A 13 41.47 -27.29 20.32
C CYS A 13 40.97 -28.58 21.00
N PRO A 14 41.70 -29.14 21.98
CA PRO A 14 41.33 -30.42 22.60
C PRO A 14 40.16 -30.30 23.60
N ARG A 15 39.70 -29.08 23.94
CA ARG A 15 38.51 -28.83 24.77
C ARG A 15 37.84 -27.51 24.38
N CYS A 16 36.97 -27.54 23.38
CA CYS A 16 35.94 -26.51 23.22
C CYS A 16 34.83 -26.75 24.25
N PRO A 17 34.36 -25.75 24.99
CA PRO A 17 33.17 -25.90 25.82
C PRO A 17 31.95 -25.88 24.90
N VAL A 18 31.58 -27.05 24.37
CA VAL A 18 30.26 -27.21 23.74
C VAL A 18 29.27 -27.32 24.90
N ALA A 19 28.28 -26.43 24.94
CA ALA A 19 27.16 -26.57 25.87
C ALA A 19 26.44 -27.88 25.55
N GLN A 20 26.61 -28.89 26.40
CA GLN A 20 26.07 -30.26 26.23
C GLN A 20 24.55 -30.29 26.00
N ASN A 21 23.87 -29.20 26.32
CA ASN A 21 22.45 -28.96 26.14
C ASN A 21 22.01 -28.95 24.66
N PHE A 22 22.96 -28.85 23.72
CA PHE A 22 22.71 -28.80 22.27
C PHE A 22 23.27 -30.02 21.51
N GLU A 23 23.77 -31.04 22.21
CA GLU A 23 24.17 -32.29 21.55
C GLU A 23 22.92 -33.13 21.24
N VAL A 24 22.57 -33.21 19.95
CA VAL A 24 21.52 -34.11 19.47
C VAL A 24 22.08 -35.53 19.45
N GLN A 25 21.64 -36.38 20.39
CA GLN A 25 21.99 -37.80 20.34
C GLN A 25 21.41 -38.43 19.08
N ARG A 26 22.30 -38.91 18.20
CA ARG A 26 21.92 -39.58 16.96
C ARG A 26 21.37 -40.96 17.29
N LYS A 27 20.04 -41.08 17.43
CA LYS A 27 19.36 -42.39 17.46
C LYS A 27 19.56 -43.08 16.11
N MET A 28 20.11 -44.30 16.13
CA MET A 28 20.34 -45.14 14.94
C MET A 28 19.10 -45.94 14.50
N GLU A 29 17.97 -45.78 15.18
CA GLU A 29 16.71 -46.41 14.78
C GLU A 29 15.75 -45.34 14.26
N CYS A 30 15.34 -45.49 13.00
CA CYS A 30 14.25 -44.70 12.44
C CYS A 30 12.98 -44.91 13.28
N PRO A 31 12.24 -43.84 13.62
CA PRO A 31 10.96 -43.99 14.30
C PRO A 31 10.02 -44.84 13.45
N LYS A 32 9.44 -45.89 14.03
CA LYS A 32 8.39 -46.68 13.35
C LYS A 32 7.16 -45.78 13.23
N VAL A 33 6.77 -45.50 11.99
CA VAL A 33 5.55 -44.76 11.68
C VAL A 33 4.37 -45.71 11.88
N GLU A 34 3.56 -45.47 12.90
CA GLU A 34 2.26 -46.13 13.03
C GLU A 34 1.28 -45.53 12.00
N PRO A 35 0.44 -46.34 11.34
CA PRO A 35 -0.54 -45.83 10.40
C PRO A 35 -1.55 -44.95 11.14
N MET A 36 -1.74 -43.71 10.67
CA MET A 36 -2.72 -42.79 11.22
C MET A 36 -4.13 -43.27 10.93
N GLU A 37 -4.92 -43.56 11.97
CA GLU A 37 -6.36 -43.82 11.86
C GLU A 37 -7.14 -42.51 12.00
N CYS A 38 -8.13 -42.26 11.12
CA CYS A 38 -8.99 -41.07 11.24
C CYS A 38 -9.80 -41.12 12.55
N PRO A 39 -9.91 -40.01 13.30
CA PRO A 39 -10.67 -39.97 14.54
C PRO A 39 -12.17 -40.19 14.27
N LYS A 40 -12.78 -41.12 15.01
CA LYS A 40 -14.17 -41.56 14.76
C LYS A 40 -15.26 -40.58 15.22
N LYS A 41 -14.91 -39.48 15.92
CA LYS A 41 -15.84 -38.41 16.35
C LYS A 41 -15.14 -37.05 16.41
N MET A 42 -15.82 -36.00 15.94
CA MET A 42 -15.46 -34.60 16.20
C MET A 42 -16.23 -34.12 17.44
N THR A 43 -15.52 -33.68 18.47
CA THR A 43 -16.11 -32.97 19.61
C THR A 43 -15.64 -31.52 19.57
N LEU A 44 -16.58 -30.58 19.74
CA LEU A 44 -16.35 -29.14 19.67
C LEU A 44 -15.45 -28.60 20.79
N ASP A 45 -15.18 -29.39 21.83
CA ASP A 45 -14.40 -28.96 22.98
C ASP A 45 -13.09 -29.75 23.10
N GLY A 46 -12.09 -29.35 22.32
CA GLY A 46 -10.70 -29.22 22.77
C GLY A 46 -9.86 -30.46 23.18
N GLU A 47 -10.40 -31.68 23.25
CA GLU A 47 -9.60 -32.87 23.57
C GLU A 47 -9.57 -33.87 22.40
N GLY A 48 -8.41 -33.98 21.76
CA GLY A 48 -8.03 -35.14 20.93
C GLY A 48 -8.28 -35.07 19.42
N GLY A 49 -8.74 -33.93 18.86
CA GLY A 49 -8.89 -33.72 17.41
C GLY A 49 -7.94 -32.66 16.83
N PRO A 50 -7.74 -32.59 15.49
CA PRO A 50 -6.90 -31.57 14.87
C PRO A 50 -7.46 -30.18 15.21
N ARG A 51 -6.62 -29.33 15.81
CA ARG A 51 -6.96 -27.96 16.16
C ARG A 51 -6.84 -27.07 14.93
N PHE A 52 -7.80 -26.18 14.73
CA PHE A 52 -7.56 -24.99 13.92
C PHE A 52 -6.45 -24.17 14.58
N LEU A 53 -5.41 -23.87 13.82
CA LEU A 53 -4.37 -22.94 14.24
C LEU A 53 -4.93 -21.52 14.05
N ASP A 54 -5.29 -20.86 15.15
CA ASP A 54 -5.61 -19.41 15.15
C ASP A 54 -4.38 -18.52 14.89
N LYS A 55 -3.25 -19.11 14.49
CA LYS A 55 -2.02 -18.40 14.15
C LYS A 55 -1.62 -18.73 12.71
N PRO A 56 -1.26 -17.73 11.89
CA PRO A 56 -0.75 -17.97 10.55
C PRO A 56 0.52 -18.85 10.62
N VAL A 57 0.62 -19.78 9.69
CA VAL A 57 1.75 -20.71 9.60
C VAL A 57 3.02 -19.89 9.32
N PRO A 58 4.17 -20.16 9.97
CA PRO A 58 5.38 -19.39 9.71
C PRO A 58 5.74 -19.36 8.22
N PHE A 59 6.14 -18.19 7.71
CA PHE A 59 6.40 -17.95 6.27
C PHE A 59 7.30 -18.99 5.60
N PHE A 60 8.31 -19.51 6.32
CA PHE A 60 9.17 -20.58 5.80
C PHE A 60 8.41 -21.89 5.51
N VAL A 61 7.40 -22.22 6.33
CA VAL A 61 6.56 -23.41 6.14
C VAL A 61 5.59 -23.19 4.98
N GLU A 62 5.08 -21.98 4.80
CA GLU A 62 4.21 -21.62 3.66
C GLU A 62 5.00 -21.63 2.33
N MET A 63 6.26 -21.19 2.38
CA MET A 63 7.18 -21.25 1.24
C MET A 63 7.60 -22.69 0.89
N LEU A 64 7.70 -23.59 1.89
CA LEU A 64 7.88 -25.03 1.67
C LEU A 64 6.65 -25.66 0.99
N LEU A 65 5.44 -25.25 1.38
CA LEU A 65 4.18 -25.73 0.79
C LEU A 65 3.96 -25.24 -0.66
N HIS A 66 4.56 -24.12 -1.06
CA HIS A 66 4.45 -23.58 -2.42
C HIS A 66 5.52 -24.09 -3.41
N ASN A 67 6.66 -24.57 -2.91
CA ASN A 67 7.77 -25.05 -3.77
C ASN A 67 7.79 -26.57 -3.98
N ASP A 68 6.98 -27.33 -3.25
CA ASP A 68 7.01 -28.79 -3.30
C ASP A 68 5.68 -29.34 -3.83
N THR A 69 5.63 -29.60 -5.14
CA THR A 69 4.43 -30.14 -5.82
C THR A 69 4.02 -31.51 -5.31
N ASP A 70 4.96 -32.29 -4.74
CA ASP A 70 4.67 -33.63 -4.20
C ASP A 70 3.95 -33.56 -2.84
N LEU A 71 4.22 -32.52 -2.05
CA LEU A 71 3.59 -32.34 -0.73
C LEU A 71 2.11 -31.94 -0.85
N ALA A 72 1.74 -31.18 -1.88
CA ALA A 72 0.35 -30.83 -2.15
C ALA A 72 -0.50 -32.06 -2.50
N ALA A 73 0.06 -33.03 -3.23
CA ALA A 73 -0.59 -34.28 -3.59
C ALA A 73 -0.77 -35.21 -2.36
N GLU A 74 0.21 -35.24 -1.45
CA GLU A 74 0.10 -35.97 -0.18
C GLU A 74 -0.96 -35.36 0.75
N ILE A 75 -1.06 -34.02 0.80
CA ILE A 75 -2.09 -33.31 1.58
C ILE A 75 -3.49 -33.54 0.98
N GLU A 76 -3.66 -33.51 -0.34
CA GLU A 76 -4.93 -33.82 -0.99
C GLU A 76 -5.32 -35.30 -0.79
N GLY A 77 -4.35 -36.22 -0.84
CA GLY A 77 -4.53 -37.64 -0.53
C GLY A 77 -4.99 -37.87 0.92
N CYS A 78 -4.35 -37.20 1.87
CA CYS A 78 -4.70 -37.27 3.29
C CYS A 78 -6.10 -36.68 3.57
N MET A 79 -6.43 -35.56 2.92
CA MET A 79 -7.77 -34.94 3.00
C MET A 79 -8.86 -35.85 2.40
N ARG A 80 -8.60 -36.53 1.28
CA ARG A 80 -9.57 -37.46 0.66
C ARG A 80 -9.84 -38.70 1.50
N ILE A 81 -8.85 -39.21 2.23
CA ILE A 81 -9.02 -40.41 3.07
C ILE A 81 -9.98 -40.14 4.23
N CYS A 82 -9.89 -38.97 4.88
CA CYS A 82 -10.75 -38.66 6.03
C CYS A 82 -12.08 -37.93 5.69
N LEU A 83 -12.29 -37.46 4.45
CA LEU A 83 -13.50 -36.70 4.05
C LEU A 83 -14.51 -37.50 3.19
N SER A 84 -14.30 -38.81 3.00
CA SER A 84 -15.10 -39.63 2.09
C SER A 84 -16.58 -39.86 2.50
N ASN A 85 -17.09 -39.22 3.56
CA ASN A 85 -18.46 -39.46 4.04
C ASN A 85 -19.19 -38.24 4.64
N ILE A 86 -18.96 -37.03 4.14
CA ILE A 86 -19.78 -35.86 4.51
C ILE A 86 -20.86 -35.67 3.44
N THR A 87 -22.00 -36.37 3.58
CA THR A 87 -23.15 -36.22 2.67
C THR A 87 -24.30 -35.38 3.23
N THR A 88 -24.12 -34.65 4.34
CA THR A 88 -25.16 -33.73 4.85
C THR A 88 -24.54 -32.55 5.58
N LEU A 89 -24.58 -31.37 4.96
CA LEU A 89 -24.50 -30.09 5.68
C LEU A 89 -25.90 -29.47 5.65
N PRO A 90 -26.51 -29.13 6.80
CA PRO A 90 -27.79 -28.44 6.83
C PRO A 90 -27.63 -26.99 6.29
N PRO A 91 -28.64 -26.44 5.61
CA PRO A 91 -28.56 -25.14 4.97
C PRO A 91 -28.85 -24.05 5.99
N GLU A 92 -27.93 -23.77 6.91
CA GLU A 92 -28.05 -22.60 7.81
C GLU A 92 -26.69 -22.25 8.43
N ILE A 93 -25.73 -21.91 7.57
CA ILE A 93 -24.65 -21.00 7.98
C ILE A 93 -25.06 -19.65 7.45
N SER A 94 -25.61 -18.87 8.38
CA SER A 94 -25.75 -17.41 8.30
C SER A 94 -24.57 -16.83 7.53
N THR A 95 -24.83 -16.45 6.28
CA THR A 95 -23.99 -15.53 5.54
C THR A 95 -23.93 -14.24 6.34
N PHE A 96 -22.90 -14.10 7.18
CA PHE A 96 -22.46 -12.76 7.54
C PHE A 96 -22.10 -12.08 6.22
N PRO A 97 -22.73 -10.96 5.86
CA PRO A 97 -22.32 -10.21 4.69
C PRO A 97 -20.95 -9.60 4.99
N THR A 98 -19.89 -10.37 4.72
CA THR A 98 -18.51 -9.88 4.75
C THR A 98 -18.21 -9.13 3.46
N SER A 99 -18.95 -8.05 3.27
CA SER A 99 -18.56 -6.86 2.52
C SER A 99 -19.79 -5.96 2.54
N THR A 100 -19.74 -4.88 3.31
CA THR A 100 -20.22 -3.65 2.70
C THR A 100 -19.23 -3.36 1.59
N GLU A 101 -19.51 -3.89 0.40
CA GLU A 101 -18.99 -3.32 -0.83
C GLU A 101 -19.35 -1.84 -0.74
N ILE A 102 -18.35 -0.95 -0.68
CA ILE A 102 -18.60 0.35 -1.30
C ILE A 102 -19.03 -0.01 -2.71
N PRO A 103 -20.04 0.65 -3.28
CA PRO A 103 -20.25 0.60 -4.71
C PRO A 103 -19.03 1.22 -5.41
N TYR A 104 -17.91 0.51 -5.52
CA TYR A 104 -17.30 0.36 -6.82
C TYR A 104 -18.28 -0.49 -7.63
N ILE A 105 -19.45 0.08 -7.93
CA ILE A 105 -20.27 -0.44 -9.01
C ILE A 105 -19.40 -0.15 -10.21
N GLU A 106 -18.92 -1.21 -10.83
CA GLU A 106 -18.36 -1.15 -12.18
C GLU A 106 -19.37 -0.36 -13.04
N GLY A 107 -19.08 0.93 -13.30
CA GLY A 107 -19.97 1.86 -14.01
C GLY A 107 -20.68 2.97 -13.22
N ALA A 108 -20.61 3.03 -11.87
CA ALA A 108 -21.08 4.22 -11.14
C ALA A 108 -20.00 5.30 -11.11
N THR A 109 -20.24 6.39 -11.82
CA THR A 109 -19.35 7.57 -11.80
C THR A 109 -19.94 8.63 -10.88
N ALA A 110 -19.15 9.06 -9.89
CA ALA A 110 -19.51 10.21 -9.07
C ALA A 110 -19.52 11.46 -9.95
N HIS A 111 -20.71 12.00 -10.25
CA HIS A 111 -20.84 13.22 -11.03
C HIS A 111 -20.68 14.45 -10.13
N CYS A 112 -19.43 14.80 -9.81
CA CYS A 112 -19.11 15.99 -9.04
C CYS A 112 -17.85 16.70 -9.56
N TYR A 113 -17.59 17.89 -9.03
CA TYR A 113 -16.36 18.63 -9.29
C TYR A 113 -15.97 19.47 -8.07
N LEU A 114 -14.68 19.79 -7.97
CA LEU A 114 -14.15 20.70 -6.97
C LEU A 114 -14.53 22.14 -7.35
N GLU A 115 -15.32 22.79 -6.50
CA GLU A 115 -15.72 24.18 -6.68
C GLU A 115 -14.68 25.13 -6.08
N SER A 116 -14.21 24.83 -4.87
CA SER A 116 -13.20 25.61 -4.16
C SER A 116 -12.54 24.81 -3.06
N VAL A 117 -11.45 25.34 -2.52
CA VAL A 117 -10.75 24.78 -1.36
C VAL A 117 -10.90 25.70 -0.15
N GLY A 118 -10.91 25.10 1.03
CA GLY A 118 -11.00 25.81 2.31
C GLY A 118 -9.68 26.44 2.75
N LYS A 119 -9.58 26.74 4.05
CA LYS A 119 -8.33 27.18 4.67
C LYS A 119 -7.52 25.98 5.16
N PRO A 120 -6.17 26.01 5.10
CA PRO A 120 -5.34 24.97 5.68
C PRO A 120 -5.56 24.82 7.19
N VAL A 121 -5.60 23.58 7.64
CA VAL A 121 -5.73 23.16 9.04
C VAL A 121 -4.47 22.41 9.41
N PHE A 122 -3.79 22.86 10.46
CA PHE A 122 -2.60 22.20 11.00
C PHE A 122 -2.99 21.02 11.89
N HIS A 123 -2.34 19.87 11.69
CA HIS A 123 -2.58 18.65 12.45
C HIS A 123 -1.39 18.27 13.33
N ALA A 124 -0.19 18.17 12.77
CA ALA A 124 1.03 17.85 13.51
C ALA A 124 2.27 18.27 12.72
N HIS A 125 3.45 18.06 13.29
CA HIS A 125 4.74 18.29 12.64
C HIS A 125 5.54 16.99 12.70
N SER A 126 6.16 16.64 11.58
CA SER A 126 7.06 15.49 11.45
C SER A 126 8.51 15.95 11.53
N ASN A 127 9.39 15.07 11.99
CA ASN A 127 10.83 15.33 12.11
C ASN A 127 11.59 15.29 10.77
N THR A 128 10.88 15.05 9.65
CA THR A 128 11.46 14.95 8.31
C THR A 128 10.85 15.98 7.36
N TYR A 129 11.63 16.49 6.40
CA TYR A 129 11.15 17.50 5.45
C TYR A 129 10.26 16.93 4.34
N PHE A 130 10.35 15.63 4.09
CA PHE A 130 9.62 14.89 3.07
C PHE A 130 8.92 13.71 3.72
N GLY A 131 7.73 13.39 3.25
CA GLY A 131 6.98 12.24 3.72
C GLY A 131 5.59 12.20 3.13
N SER A 132 4.82 11.21 3.55
CA SER A 132 3.40 11.09 3.20
C SER A 132 2.60 10.87 4.47
N TRP A 133 1.45 11.51 4.60
CA TRP A 133 0.57 11.25 5.73
C TRP A 133 -0.88 11.29 5.33
N MET A 134 -1.68 10.36 5.84
CA MET A 134 -3.12 10.35 5.59
C MET A 134 -3.88 9.42 6.52
N ARG A 135 -5.20 9.47 6.39
CA ARG A 135 -6.10 8.42 6.85
C ARG A 135 -6.29 7.36 5.78
N ASP A 136 -6.80 6.21 6.19
CA ASP A 136 -7.38 5.26 5.25
C ASP A 136 -8.58 5.89 4.54
N ALA A 137 -8.61 5.83 3.21
CA ALA A 137 -9.74 6.30 2.40
C ALA A 137 -10.95 5.35 2.45
N TYR A 138 -10.78 4.15 3.00
CA TYR A 138 -11.86 3.23 3.33
C TYR A 138 -11.57 2.42 4.61
N PRO A 139 -11.72 3.04 5.80
CA PRO A 139 -11.45 2.35 7.05
C PRO A 139 -12.43 1.20 7.30
N ARG A 140 -11.93 0.04 7.72
CA ARG A 140 -12.73 -1.18 7.95
C ARG A 140 -13.58 -1.14 9.20
N THR A 141 -13.14 -0.39 10.21
CA THR A 141 -13.75 -0.33 11.53
C THR A 141 -13.81 1.10 12.05
N GLY A 142 -14.63 1.32 13.09
CA GLY A 142 -14.70 2.60 13.81
C GLY A 142 -13.36 3.04 14.39
N GLU A 143 -12.52 2.09 14.83
CA GLU A 143 -11.17 2.36 15.33
C GLU A 143 -10.23 2.77 14.19
N ASP A 144 -10.31 2.10 13.03
CA ASP A 144 -9.50 2.44 11.86
C ASP A 144 -9.79 3.85 11.32
N MET A 145 -11.02 4.36 11.50
CA MET A 145 -11.40 5.74 11.13
C MET A 145 -10.57 6.80 11.86
N MET A 146 -10.05 6.47 13.06
CA MET A 146 -9.30 7.39 13.90
C MET A 146 -7.82 7.40 13.59
N LYS A 147 -7.29 6.31 13.01
CA LYS A 147 -5.86 6.12 12.77
C LYS A 147 -5.26 7.17 11.83
N ARG A 148 -3.96 7.39 11.98
CA ARG A 148 -3.13 8.14 11.04
C ARG A 148 -1.96 7.29 10.61
N TRP A 149 -1.61 7.41 9.34
CA TRP A 149 -0.48 6.72 8.75
C TRP A 149 0.53 7.76 8.29
N LEU A 150 1.80 7.51 8.55
CA LEU A 150 2.91 8.38 8.17
C LEU A 150 4.03 7.55 7.54
N THR A 151 4.56 8.01 6.43
CA THR A 151 5.83 7.55 5.87
C THR A 151 6.84 8.70 5.96
N ASN A 152 8.04 8.38 6.42
CA ASN A 152 9.12 9.35 6.59
C ASN A 152 10.04 9.35 5.37
N HIS A 153 10.55 10.51 5.00
CA HIS A 153 11.37 10.72 3.80
C HIS A 153 10.65 10.40 2.48
N PHE A 154 11.36 10.60 1.35
CA PHE A 154 10.89 10.23 0.02
C PHE A 154 11.25 8.77 -0.34
N GLN A 155 12.01 8.07 0.49
CA GLN A 155 12.36 6.67 0.26
C GLN A 155 12.48 5.95 1.61
N GLY A 156 11.92 4.74 1.70
CA GLY A 156 11.93 3.94 2.92
C GLY A 156 11.15 2.65 2.77
N ASP A 157 11.12 1.85 3.82
CA ASP A 157 10.37 0.59 3.92
C ASP A 157 9.44 0.56 5.14
N THR A 158 9.28 1.68 5.85
CA THR A 158 8.49 1.73 7.09
C THR A 158 7.28 2.62 6.98
N ILE A 159 6.20 2.19 7.62
CA ILE A 159 4.99 3.00 7.84
C ILE A 159 4.75 3.07 9.34
N GLU A 160 4.60 4.30 9.84
CA GLU A 160 4.20 4.56 11.22
C GLU A 160 2.68 4.64 11.32
N GLU A 161 2.11 3.80 12.17
CA GLU A 161 0.71 3.81 12.57
C GLU A 161 0.57 4.60 13.88
N TYR A 162 -0.37 5.53 13.89
CA TYR A 162 -0.81 6.25 15.09
C TYR A 162 -2.28 5.94 15.33
N MET A 163 -2.66 5.68 16.58
CA MET A 163 -4.05 5.35 16.94
C MET A 163 -5.01 6.50 16.65
N ASP A 164 -4.54 7.73 16.84
CA ASP A 164 -5.29 8.94 16.55
C ASP A 164 -4.37 10.14 16.24
N GLU A 165 -5.00 11.28 15.99
CA GLU A 165 -4.29 12.54 15.75
C GLU A 165 -3.56 13.07 16.98
N ALA A 166 -4.03 12.74 18.18
CA ALA A 166 -3.42 13.21 19.42
C ALA A 166 -2.10 12.45 19.69
N ASP A 167 -2.04 11.17 19.35
CA ASP A 167 -0.81 10.37 19.34
C ASP A 167 0.15 10.86 18.27
N MET A 168 -0.33 11.18 17.06
CA MET A 168 0.49 11.77 16.00
C MET A 168 1.11 13.11 16.41
N ARG A 169 0.35 13.99 17.09
CA ARG A 169 0.87 15.26 17.63
C ARG A 169 1.94 15.11 18.69
N ARG A 170 1.93 14.00 19.42
CA ARG A 170 2.88 13.69 20.49
C ARG A 170 4.00 12.77 20.03
N GLU A 171 4.04 12.46 18.73
CA GLU A 171 5.01 11.53 18.13
C GLU A 171 4.99 10.14 18.82
N ARG A 172 3.81 9.72 19.27
CA ARG A 172 3.60 8.42 19.92
C ARG A 172 3.20 7.38 18.87
N VAL A 173 4.18 6.76 18.25
CA VAL A 173 3.97 5.66 17.30
C VAL A 173 3.31 4.48 18.02
N TYR A 174 2.19 3.99 17.47
CA TYR A 174 1.51 2.80 17.97
C TYR A 174 2.15 1.53 17.43
N ALA A 175 2.39 1.48 16.11
CA ALA A 175 3.05 0.37 15.45
C ALA A 175 3.89 0.86 14.26
N THR A 176 4.94 0.11 13.94
CA THR A 176 5.73 0.31 12.72
C THR A 176 5.57 -0.91 11.82
N HIS A 177 5.09 -0.69 10.60
CA HIS A 177 4.95 -1.75 9.59
C HIS A 177 6.12 -1.71 8.63
N HIS A 178 6.78 -2.85 8.45
CA HIS A 178 7.84 -3.02 7.46
C HIS A 178 7.27 -3.56 6.15
N LEU A 179 7.57 -2.88 5.06
CA LEU A 179 7.23 -3.28 3.71
C LEU A 179 8.24 -4.31 3.18
N PRO A 180 7.81 -5.21 2.29
CA PRO A 180 8.71 -6.16 1.64
C PRO A 180 9.66 -5.48 0.63
N TYR A 181 9.34 -4.26 0.20
CA TYR A 181 10.12 -3.47 -0.76
C TYR A 181 10.12 -2.00 -0.36
N LEU A 182 11.16 -1.28 -0.80
CA LEU A 182 11.26 0.17 -0.61
C LEU A 182 10.20 0.89 -1.44
N TYR A 183 9.53 1.87 -0.83
CA TYR A 183 8.79 2.89 -1.56
C TYR A 183 9.73 4.00 -2.03
N ASP A 184 9.35 4.68 -3.12
CA ASP A 184 10.04 5.87 -3.64
C ASP A 184 9.01 6.93 -4.05
N GLY A 185 9.13 8.12 -3.51
CA GLY A 185 8.18 9.22 -3.58
C GLY A 185 7.48 9.54 -2.25
N THR A 186 6.59 10.52 -2.31
CA THR A 186 5.90 11.15 -1.17
C THR A 186 4.38 11.14 -1.31
N ASN A 187 3.83 10.78 -2.48
CA ASN A 187 2.39 10.59 -2.68
C ASN A 187 2.05 9.10 -2.82
N SER A 188 1.88 8.46 -1.66
CA SER A 188 1.35 7.10 -1.54
C SER A 188 -0.16 7.15 -1.23
N ALA A 189 -0.84 6.01 -1.16
CA ALA A 189 -2.26 5.98 -0.79
C ALA A 189 -2.58 4.87 0.23
N PHE A 190 -3.57 5.11 1.08
CA PHE A 190 -4.13 4.10 1.99
C PHE A 190 -5.60 3.85 1.66
N PHE A 191 -5.96 2.59 1.42
CA PHE A 191 -7.33 2.17 1.17
C PHE A 191 -7.58 0.77 1.70
N ASN A 192 -8.61 0.60 2.52
CA ASN A 192 -9.08 -0.68 3.04
C ASN A 192 -7.97 -1.50 3.73
N GLY A 193 -7.21 -0.85 4.61
CA GLY A 193 -6.09 -1.44 5.33
C GLY A 193 -4.87 -1.78 4.46
N SER A 194 -4.87 -1.37 3.18
CA SER A 194 -3.77 -1.59 2.25
C SER A 194 -3.04 -0.29 1.94
N PHE A 195 -1.71 -0.38 1.87
CA PHE A 195 -0.82 0.69 1.43
C PHE A 195 -0.45 0.50 -0.04
N TYR A 196 -0.61 1.56 -0.83
CA TYR A 196 -0.29 1.60 -2.25
C TYR A 196 0.87 2.55 -2.46
N PHE A 197 1.90 2.11 -3.17
CA PHE A 197 3.14 2.85 -3.31
C PHE A 197 3.89 2.50 -4.58
N HIS A 198 4.74 3.42 -5.03
CA HIS A 198 5.69 3.16 -6.11
C HIS A 198 6.86 2.32 -5.58
N ARG A 199 7.10 1.16 -6.21
CA ARG A 199 8.19 0.27 -5.85
C ARG A 199 9.52 0.83 -6.39
N ALA A 200 10.39 1.24 -5.49
CA ALA A 200 11.64 1.93 -5.80
C ALA A 200 12.45 1.23 -6.91
N GLY A 201 12.87 2.02 -7.91
CA GLY A 201 13.69 1.56 -9.03
C GLY A 201 12.95 0.69 -10.05
N THR A 202 11.62 0.63 -10.02
CA THR A 202 10.82 -0.12 -10.98
C THR A 202 9.58 0.67 -11.41
N PRO A 203 9.08 0.51 -12.64
CA PRO A 203 7.84 1.17 -13.06
C PRO A 203 6.58 0.43 -12.56
N LYS A 204 6.60 0.03 -11.29
CA LYS A 204 5.56 -0.80 -10.66
C LYS A 204 4.92 -0.11 -9.47
N ILE A 205 3.62 -0.32 -9.33
CA ILE A 205 2.87 0.06 -8.13
C ILE A 205 2.63 -1.18 -7.29
N GLY A 206 3.09 -1.15 -6.05
CA GLY A 206 2.86 -2.17 -5.04
C GLY A 206 1.58 -1.87 -4.24
N LYS A 207 0.90 -2.94 -3.83
CA LYS A 207 -0.19 -2.95 -2.85
C LYS A 207 0.20 -3.90 -1.72
N TYR A 208 0.25 -3.39 -0.51
CA TYR A 208 0.60 -4.16 0.68
C TYR A 208 -0.50 -4.06 1.73
N GLU A 209 -1.15 -5.17 2.05
CA GLU A 209 -2.15 -5.21 3.12
C GLU A 209 -1.42 -5.37 4.48
N LEU A 210 -1.65 -4.42 5.38
CA LEU A 210 -0.80 -4.25 6.57
C LEU A 210 -1.00 -5.32 7.63
N HIS A 211 -2.13 -6.02 7.67
CA HIS A 211 -2.46 -6.98 8.71
C HIS A 211 -2.07 -8.42 8.30
N SER A 212 -2.60 -8.88 7.17
CA SER A 212 -2.32 -10.14 6.48
C SER A 212 -0.93 -10.20 5.85
N LYS A 213 -0.26 -9.05 5.69
CA LYS A 213 1.08 -8.94 5.08
C LYS A 213 1.12 -9.40 3.62
N ARG A 214 -0.03 -9.47 2.95
CA ARG A 214 -0.15 -9.87 1.53
C ARG A 214 0.33 -8.74 0.63
N TYR A 215 1.16 -9.09 -0.34
CA TYR A 215 1.73 -8.17 -1.32
C TYR A 215 1.29 -8.53 -2.74
N ASN A 216 0.86 -7.51 -3.48
CA ASN A 216 0.58 -7.57 -4.91
C ASN A 216 1.28 -6.39 -5.61
N GLU A 217 1.54 -6.50 -6.91
CA GLU A 217 2.07 -5.39 -7.70
C GLU A 217 1.54 -5.42 -9.14
N VAL A 218 1.59 -4.25 -9.79
CA VAL A 218 1.28 -4.10 -11.21
C VAL A 218 2.36 -3.28 -11.90
N LEU A 219 2.71 -3.67 -13.13
CA LEU A 219 3.54 -2.89 -14.04
C LEU A 219 2.67 -1.82 -14.70
N ILE A 220 3.01 -0.53 -14.54
CA ILE A 220 2.25 0.56 -15.17
C ILE A 220 2.52 0.61 -16.67
N ASP A 221 3.79 0.71 -17.04
CA ASP A 221 4.27 0.64 -18.41
C ASP A 221 5.80 0.40 -18.39
N GLU A 222 6.35 -0.33 -19.36
CA GLU A 222 7.80 -0.55 -19.44
C GLU A 222 8.58 0.74 -19.69
N ASN A 223 7.95 1.72 -20.35
CA ASN A 223 8.57 2.99 -20.73
C ASN A 223 8.25 4.13 -19.76
N ALA A 224 7.58 3.85 -18.63
CA ALA A 224 7.33 4.87 -17.61
C ALA A 224 8.64 5.26 -16.90
N ALA A 225 8.86 6.56 -16.69
CA ALA A 225 10.03 7.06 -15.99
C ALA A 225 10.02 6.64 -14.51
N HIS A 226 11.12 6.04 -14.04
CA HIS A 226 11.21 5.47 -12.68
C HIS A 226 12.63 5.53 -12.08
N LYS A 227 13.55 6.29 -12.71
CA LYS A 227 14.97 6.35 -12.33
C LYS A 227 15.65 7.64 -12.80
N GLY A 228 16.79 7.95 -12.19
CA GLY A 228 17.64 9.07 -12.57
C GLY A 228 17.10 10.41 -12.09
N SER A 229 17.04 11.40 -13.00
CA SER A 229 16.50 12.74 -12.74
C SER A 229 15.18 12.99 -13.47
N LYS A 230 14.53 11.93 -13.97
CA LYS A 230 13.27 11.99 -14.73
C LYS A 230 12.07 11.91 -13.79
N TYR A 231 11.92 12.91 -12.91
CA TYR A 231 10.79 12.97 -11.98
C TYR A 231 9.52 13.49 -12.65
N LEU A 232 8.36 13.10 -12.13
CA LEU A 232 7.04 13.47 -12.63
C LEU A 232 6.77 14.97 -12.58
N PHE A 233 7.12 15.64 -11.48
CA PHE A 233 6.97 17.08 -11.35
C PHE A 233 8.33 17.74 -11.09
N ASN A 234 8.45 19.00 -11.47
CA ASN A 234 9.71 19.75 -11.40
C ASN A 234 10.30 19.85 -9.99
N LEU A 235 9.47 19.82 -8.95
CA LEU A 235 9.89 19.96 -7.55
C LEU A 235 9.62 18.70 -6.70
N SER A 236 9.03 17.65 -7.27
CA SER A 236 8.68 16.44 -6.53
C SER A 236 9.71 15.34 -6.77
N MET A 237 10.15 14.68 -5.72
CA MET A 237 10.93 13.44 -5.81
C MET A 237 10.03 12.22 -6.15
N ASN A 238 8.94 12.45 -6.90
CA ASN A 238 7.96 11.42 -7.25
C ASN A 238 8.15 11.04 -8.72
N TYR A 239 8.26 9.75 -9.00
CA TYR A 239 8.14 9.21 -10.36
C TYR A 239 6.69 8.87 -10.70
N PHE A 240 5.98 8.36 -9.70
CA PHE A 240 4.56 8.08 -9.76
C PHE A 240 3.89 8.78 -8.59
N ASP A 241 2.72 9.34 -8.87
CA ASP A 241 1.89 10.02 -7.88
C ASP A 241 0.53 9.32 -7.82
N LEU A 242 0.19 8.78 -6.64
CA LEU A 242 -1.01 8.00 -6.44
C LEU A 242 -2.13 8.87 -5.89
N ALA A 243 -3.31 8.75 -6.49
CA ALA A 243 -4.52 9.40 -6.02
C ALA A 243 -5.66 8.39 -5.87
N VAL A 244 -6.47 8.57 -4.83
CA VAL A 244 -7.71 7.80 -4.63
C VAL A 244 -8.85 8.80 -4.61
N ASP A 245 -9.91 8.49 -5.35
CA ASP A 245 -11.15 9.27 -5.35
C ASP A 245 -12.36 8.36 -5.11
N GLU A 246 -13.56 8.90 -5.30
CA GLU A 246 -14.81 8.15 -5.17
C GLU A 246 -14.97 7.02 -6.21
N ASN A 247 -14.13 6.98 -7.25
CA ASN A 247 -14.31 6.08 -8.37
C ASN A 247 -13.20 5.02 -8.48
N ALA A 248 -11.94 5.35 -8.25
CA ALA A 248 -10.83 4.44 -8.56
C ALA A 248 -9.52 4.81 -7.85
N LEU A 249 -8.53 3.95 -8.05
CA LEU A 249 -7.12 4.30 -7.87
C LEU A 249 -6.60 4.92 -9.17
N TRP A 250 -5.92 6.04 -9.06
CA TRP A 250 -5.29 6.76 -10.17
C TRP A 250 -3.80 6.82 -9.96
N VAL A 251 -3.04 6.62 -11.03
CA VAL A 251 -1.58 6.69 -11.02
C VAL A 251 -1.15 7.71 -12.07
N LEU A 252 -0.62 8.84 -11.61
CA LEU A 252 -0.04 9.86 -12.47
C LEU A 252 1.44 9.51 -12.68
N PHE A 253 1.91 9.64 -13.92
CA PHE A 253 3.29 9.36 -14.32
C PHE A 253 3.61 10.07 -15.63
N HIS A 254 4.85 9.94 -16.11
CA HIS A 254 5.20 10.34 -17.48
C HIS A 254 6.08 9.27 -18.12
N TYR A 255 6.10 9.25 -19.44
CA TYR A 255 6.96 8.36 -20.21
C TYR A 255 8.38 8.90 -20.26
N GLU A 256 9.36 8.01 -20.32
CA GLU A 256 10.80 8.35 -20.32
C GLU A 256 11.21 9.33 -21.43
N ASP A 257 10.54 9.26 -22.58
CA ASP A 257 10.80 10.05 -23.78
C ASP A 257 9.65 11.01 -24.12
N ALA A 258 8.84 11.37 -23.12
CA ALA A 258 7.71 12.28 -23.32
C ALA A 258 7.61 13.34 -22.23
N ASP A 259 7.35 14.58 -22.66
CA ASP A 259 7.24 15.75 -21.79
C ASP A 259 5.82 15.94 -21.24
N HIS A 260 4.88 15.06 -21.57
CA HIS A 260 3.49 15.19 -21.15
C HIS A 260 3.11 14.28 -19.99
N LEU A 261 2.18 14.78 -19.16
CA LEU A 261 1.59 14.02 -18.07
C LEU A 261 0.72 12.87 -18.61
N SER A 262 0.84 11.69 -18.01
CA SER A 262 0.00 10.52 -18.27
C SER A 262 -0.67 10.04 -16.98
N VAL A 263 -1.87 9.49 -17.09
CA VAL A 263 -2.62 8.99 -15.92
C VAL A 263 -3.27 7.66 -16.23
N SER A 264 -3.05 6.66 -15.39
CA SER A 264 -3.70 5.35 -15.47
C SER A 264 -4.80 5.22 -14.41
N LYS A 265 -5.96 4.70 -14.82
CA LYS A 265 -7.05 4.28 -13.92
C LYS A 265 -6.91 2.80 -13.61
N LEU A 266 -6.85 2.47 -12.32
CA LEU A 266 -6.69 1.12 -11.82
C LEU A 266 -7.90 0.71 -10.97
N ASP A 267 -8.25 -0.57 -11.04
CA ASP A 267 -9.07 -1.20 -10.01
C ASP A 267 -8.31 -1.18 -8.68
N ILE A 268 -8.93 -0.61 -7.65
CA ILE A 268 -8.28 -0.44 -6.35
C ILE A 268 -8.10 -1.78 -5.62
N ASN A 269 -8.89 -2.82 -5.92
CA ASN A 269 -8.83 -4.10 -5.25
C ASN A 269 -7.75 -5.03 -5.83
N ASN A 270 -7.66 -5.12 -7.16
CA ASN A 270 -6.79 -6.08 -7.85
C ASN A 270 -5.67 -5.45 -8.70
N LEU A 271 -5.59 -4.11 -8.78
CA LEU A 271 -4.61 -3.34 -9.56
C LEU A 271 -4.74 -3.47 -11.09
N THR A 272 -5.85 -4.00 -11.62
CA THR A 272 -6.06 -4.07 -13.07
C THR A 272 -6.12 -2.66 -13.66
N ILE A 273 -5.30 -2.40 -14.67
CA ILE A 273 -5.31 -1.13 -15.41
C ILE A 273 -6.48 -1.16 -16.40
N TYR A 274 -7.41 -0.22 -16.28
CA TYR A 274 -8.56 -0.11 -17.17
C TYR A 274 -8.29 0.79 -18.37
N GLU A 275 -7.69 1.95 -18.13
CA GLU A 275 -7.49 2.97 -19.16
C GLU A 275 -6.33 3.90 -18.76
N THR A 276 -5.63 4.41 -19.78
CA THR A 276 -4.53 5.37 -19.63
C THR A 276 -4.77 6.57 -20.53
N TRP A 277 -4.70 7.77 -19.96
CA TRP A 277 -4.82 9.03 -20.68
C TRP A 277 -3.46 9.69 -20.82
N ASN A 278 -3.06 9.97 -22.06
CA ASN A 278 -1.88 10.74 -22.40
C ASN A 278 -2.28 12.22 -22.60
N LEU A 279 -2.01 13.06 -21.60
CA LEU A 279 -2.46 14.45 -21.56
C LEU A 279 -1.45 15.36 -22.27
N THR A 280 -1.35 15.24 -23.59
CA THR A 280 -0.33 15.90 -24.44
C THR A 280 -0.30 17.43 -24.37
N LEU A 281 -1.33 18.07 -23.82
CA LEU A 281 -1.39 19.52 -23.61
C LEU A 281 -0.81 19.98 -22.27
N ILE A 282 -0.42 19.04 -21.40
CA ILE A 282 0.09 19.32 -20.06
C ILE A 282 1.55 18.89 -20.02
N ASN A 283 2.46 19.85 -19.98
CA ASN A 283 3.85 19.56 -19.69
C ASN A 283 3.98 19.17 -18.21
N HIS A 284 4.50 17.97 -17.94
CA HIS A 284 4.58 17.45 -16.58
C HIS A 284 5.47 18.31 -15.67
N THR A 285 6.45 19.02 -16.24
CA THR A 285 7.37 19.90 -15.51
C THR A 285 6.81 21.30 -15.21
N GLU A 286 5.70 21.69 -15.82
CA GLU A 286 5.07 23.01 -15.59
C GLU A 286 4.05 23.00 -14.44
N VAL A 287 3.77 21.83 -13.89
CA VAL A 287 2.89 21.65 -12.74
C VAL A 287 3.67 21.07 -11.56
N ALA A 288 3.25 21.41 -10.34
CA ALA A 288 3.99 21.04 -9.14
C ALA A 288 3.49 19.77 -8.48
N ASN A 289 2.18 19.53 -8.54
CA ASN A 289 1.53 18.35 -7.99
C ASN A 289 0.11 18.22 -8.58
N GLY A 290 -0.57 17.09 -8.34
CA GLY A 290 -1.93 16.86 -8.80
C GLY A 290 -2.70 15.88 -7.93
N PHE A 291 -4.02 16.03 -7.88
CA PHE A 291 -4.91 15.11 -7.19
C PHE A 291 -6.21 14.93 -7.97
N VAL A 292 -6.93 13.84 -7.72
CA VAL A 292 -8.17 13.50 -8.42
C VAL A 292 -9.36 13.61 -7.47
N VAL A 293 -10.43 14.26 -7.93
CA VAL A 293 -11.72 14.33 -7.21
C VAL A 293 -12.82 14.02 -8.21
N CYS A 294 -13.68 13.04 -7.92
CA CYS A 294 -14.80 12.65 -8.78
C CYS A 294 -14.42 12.37 -10.26
N GLY A 295 -13.25 11.77 -10.52
CA GLY A 295 -12.75 11.46 -11.86
C GLY A 295 -12.32 12.69 -12.65
N VAL A 296 -12.05 13.79 -11.95
CA VAL A 296 -11.47 15.00 -12.51
C VAL A 296 -10.11 15.20 -11.86
N LEU A 297 -9.06 15.22 -12.68
CA LEU A 297 -7.71 15.61 -12.27
C LEU A 297 -7.66 17.12 -12.04
N TYR A 298 -7.03 17.57 -10.97
CA TYR A 298 -6.74 18.95 -10.66
C TYR A 298 -5.24 19.12 -10.44
N LEU A 299 -4.62 20.06 -11.15
CA LEU A 299 -3.18 20.30 -11.10
C LEU A 299 -2.87 21.63 -10.43
N VAL A 300 -1.93 21.60 -9.49
CA VAL A 300 -1.46 22.77 -8.75
C VAL A 300 -0.25 23.37 -9.48
N SER A 301 -0.31 24.67 -9.78
CA SER A 301 0.70 25.36 -10.58
C SER A 301 2.07 25.44 -9.89
N SER A 302 2.12 25.64 -8.56
CA SER A 302 3.37 25.73 -7.80
C SER A 302 3.22 25.14 -6.40
N SER A 303 4.25 24.44 -5.91
CA SER A 303 4.37 23.97 -4.52
C SER A 303 5.25 24.89 -3.66
N TYR A 304 5.86 25.92 -4.27
CA TYR A 304 6.83 26.82 -3.63
C TYR A 304 6.30 28.26 -3.47
N GLU A 305 5.52 28.74 -4.43
CA GLU A 305 4.93 30.07 -4.33
C GLU A 305 3.87 30.09 -3.23
N LEU A 306 3.97 31.08 -2.33
CA LEU A 306 3.02 31.22 -1.21
C LEU A 306 1.57 31.33 -1.70
N LYS A 307 1.35 32.06 -2.80
CA LYS A 307 0.06 32.17 -3.48
C LYS A 307 0.20 31.46 -4.82
N SER A 308 -0.47 30.34 -4.95
CA SER A 308 -0.57 29.59 -6.21
C SER A 308 -2.05 29.43 -6.57
N ASP A 309 -2.32 28.51 -7.47
CA ASP A 309 -3.64 28.19 -7.96
C ASP A 309 -3.68 26.78 -8.53
N ILE A 310 -4.89 26.25 -8.61
CA ILE A 310 -5.23 25.10 -9.43
C ILE A 310 -5.65 25.65 -10.79
N SER A 311 -4.73 25.60 -11.75
CA SER A 311 -4.88 26.22 -13.08
C SER A 311 -5.51 25.30 -14.11
N ILE A 312 -5.24 23.99 -14.01
CA ILE A 312 -5.64 22.99 -15.00
C ILE A 312 -6.45 21.90 -14.32
N ALA A 313 -7.56 21.53 -14.96
CA ALA A 313 -8.29 20.33 -14.62
C ALA A 313 -8.64 19.51 -15.87
N TYR A 314 -8.67 18.19 -15.74
CA TYR A 314 -9.04 17.27 -16.81
C TYR A 314 -10.11 16.28 -16.34
N ASP A 315 -11.27 16.31 -17.00
CA ASP A 315 -12.39 15.41 -16.73
C ASP A 315 -12.21 14.12 -17.54
N PHE A 316 -11.76 13.04 -16.89
CA PHE A 316 -11.41 11.77 -17.56
C PHE A 316 -12.62 11.15 -18.28
N TYR A 317 -13.81 11.24 -17.68
CA TYR A 317 -15.03 10.67 -18.25
C TYR A 317 -15.57 11.46 -19.44
N ARG A 318 -15.28 12.75 -19.53
CA ARG A 318 -15.72 13.61 -20.64
C ARG A 318 -14.61 13.94 -21.62
N ASN A 319 -13.39 13.48 -21.37
CA ASN A 319 -12.17 13.82 -22.12
C ASN A 319 -12.05 15.34 -22.37
N LYS A 320 -12.19 16.14 -21.31
CA LYS A 320 -12.30 17.60 -21.43
C LYS A 320 -11.44 18.36 -20.42
N TYR A 321 -10.61 19.25 -20.94
CA TYR A 321 -9.85 20.23 -20.18
C TYR A 321 -10.74 21.37 -19.64
N ARG A 322 -10.38 21.89 -18.47
CA ARG A 322 -10.98 23.06 -17.83
C ARG A 322 -9.92 23.89 -17.12
N ALA A 323 -10.19 25.19 -16.98
CA ALA A 323 -9.39 26.10 -16.17
C ALA A 323 -10.22 26.49 -14.93
N PRO A 324 -10.08 25.77 -13.79
CA PRO A 324 -10.92 26.03 -12.62
C PRO A 324 -10.55 27.33 -11.90
N ASN A 325 -9.31 27.82 -12.02
CA ASN A 325 -8.83 29.06 -11.40
C ASN A 325 -9.07 29.12 -9.88
N ILE A 326 -8.87 27.98 -9.19
CA ILE A 326 -9.08 27.90 -7.73
C ILE A 326 -7.82 28.35 -7.02
N ARG A 327 -7.93 29.29 -6.07
CA ARG A 327 -6.78 29.79 -5.32
C ARG A 327 -6.20 28.71 -4.41
N TRP A 328 -4.87 28.60 -4.39
CA TRP A 328 -4.11 27.67 -3.57
C TRP A 328 -3.05 28.41 -2.75
N VAL A 329 -2.73 27.91 -1.55
CA VAL A 329 -1.76 28.53 -0.65
C VAL A 329 -0.80 27.47 -0.11
N ASN A 330 0.49 27.65 -0.37
CA ASN A 330 1.56 26.83 0.20
C ASN A 330 2.15 27.54 1.42
N LEU A 331 1.72 27.16 2.62
CA LEU A 331 2.08 27.87 3.86
C LEU A 331 3.58 27.80 4.18
N TYR A 332 4.21 26.66 3.91
CA TYR A 332 5.63 26.40 4.21
C TYR A 332 6.49 26.25 2.95
N ARG A 333 5.89 26.46 1.77
CA ARG A 333 6.58 26.65 0.48
C ARG A 333 7.45 25.45 0.07
N ASN A 334 7.14 24.24 0.53
CA ASN A 334 7.76 23.01 0.09
C ASN A 334 6.78 21.83 0.22
N ALA A 335 5.61 21.98 -0.41
CA ALA A 335 4.57 20.96 -0.42
C ALA A 335 4.98 19.80 -1.34
N ASN A 336 5.39 18.68 -0.75
CA ASN A 336 5.86 17.50 -1.48
C ASN A 336 4.75 16.46 -1.70
N MET A 337 3.78 16.40 -0.80
CA MET A 337 2.58 15.58 -0.92
C MET A 337 1.36 16.49 -1.05
N MET A 338 0.47 16.19 -2.01
CA MET A 338 -0.90 16.71 -2.05
C MET A 338 -1.83 15.58 -2.52
N ALA A 339 -2.64 15.01 -1.62
CA ALA A 339 -3.54 13.92 -1.98
C ALA A 339 -4.95 14.16 -1.45
N TYR A 340 -5.94 13.98 -2.31
CA TYR A 340 -7.33 13.98 -1.90
C TYR A 340 -7.68 12.67 -1.18
N ASN A 341 -8.48 12.76 -0.12
CA ASN A 341 -9.06 11.62 0.53
C ASN A 341 -10.61 11.70 0.44
N PRO A 342 -11.27 10.75 -0.25
CA PRO A 342 -12.72 10.77 -0.45
C PRO A 342 -13.51 10.52 0.83
N TYR A 343 -12.91 9.89 1.84
CA TYR A 343 -13.58 9.54 3.10
C TYR A 343 -14.01 10.79 3.88
N ASP A 344 -13.09 11.74 4.08
CA ASP A 344 -13.35 12.98 4.83
C ASP A 344 -13.40 14.24 3.95
N LYS A 345 -13.28 14.07 2.63
CA LYS A 345 -13.33 15.12 1.61
C LYS A 345 -12.32 16.23 1.88
N ARG A 346 -11.10 15.83 2.21
CA ARG A 346 -9.97 16.72 2.48
C ARG A 346 -8.80 16.43 1.56
N ILE A 347 -8.03 17.46 1.27
CA ILE A 347 -6.74 17.35 0.61
C ILE A 347 -5.68 17.36 1.70
N TYR A 348 -4.97 16.24 1.84
CA TYR A 348 -3.84 16.05 2.74
C TYR A 348 -2.58 16.60 2.11
N ILE A 349 -1.80 17.32 2.90
CA ILE A 349 -0.60 18.01 2.43
C ILE A 349 0.54 17.75 3.41
N TYR A 350 1.70 17.40 2.88
CA TYR A 350 2.97 17.39 3.60
C TYR A 350 3.81 18.56 3.09
N ASP A 351 3.97 19.59 3.91
CA ASP A 351 4.64 20.84 3.53
C ASP A 351 5.79 21.13 4.49
N HIS A 352 7.02 20.79 4.08
CA HIS A 352 8.23 20.99 4.89
C HIS A 352 8.16 20.42 6.32
N GLY A 353 7.59 19.22 6.49
CA GLY A 353 7.38 18.59 7.80
C GLY A 353 6.06 18.96 8.48
N TYR A 354 5.35 19.98 8.00
CA TYR A 354 4.03 20.34 8.53
C TYR A 354 2.94 19.49 7.87
N LEU A 355 2.15 18.83 8.71
CA LEU A 355 1.05 17.95 8.31
C LEU A 355 -0.25 18.77 8.29
N LEU A 356 -0.76 19.07 7.09
CA LEU A 356 -1.89 19.97 6.89
C LEU A 356 -3.05 19.30 6.14
N THR A 357 -4.28 19.71 6.41
CA THR A 357 -5.41 19.39 5.50
C THR A 357 -6.12 20.65 5.02
N ILE A 358 -6.67 20.58 3.81
CA ILE A 358 -7.55 21.62 3.28
C ILE A 358 -8.92 20.98 2.98
N PRO A 359 -10.04 21.51 3.51
CA PRO A 359 -11.37 21.04 3.14
C PRO A 359 -11.65 21.25 1.65
N ALA A 360 -12.09 20.20 0.95
CA ALA A 360 -12.55 20.30 -0.44
C ALA A 360 -14.04 20.66 -0.48
N ARG A 361 -14.42 21.72 -1.21
CA ARG A 361 -15.82 22.04 -1.47
C ARG A 361 -16.23 21.44 -2.80
N ILE A 362 -17.06 20.41 -2.73
CA ILE A 362 -17.45 19.57 -3.86
C ILE A 362 -18.90 19.89 -4.23
N THR A 363 -19.13 20.16 -5.51
CA THR A 363 -20.47 20.39 -6.06
C THR A 363 -20.91 19.18 -6.86
N TRP A 364 -22.05 18.62 -6.48
CA TRP A 364 -22.68 17.51 -7.18
C TRP A 364 -23.46 18.00 -8.39
N ARG A 365 -23.34 17.27 -9.49
CA ARG A 365 -24.11 17.51 -10.71
C ARG A 365 -25.25 16.51 -10.78
N ALA A 366 -26.42 17.00 -11.19
CA ALA A 366 -27.46 16.11 -11.66
C ALA A 366 -26.95 15.32 -12.87
N LYS A 367 -27.37 14.06 -12.98
CA LYS A 367 -27.06 13.17 -14.12
C LYS A 367 -27.51 13.78 -15.44
#